data_AF-A0A2T3J796-F1
#
_entry.id   AF-A0A2T3J796-F1
#
_cell.length_a   1.000
_cell.length_b   1.000
_cell.length_c   1.000
_cell.angle_alpha   90.00
_cell.angle_beta   90.00
_cell.angle_gamma   90.00
#
_symmetry.space_group_name_H-M   'P 1'
#
loop_
_entity.id
_entity.type
_entity.pdbx_description
1 polymer ?
#
loop_
_entity_poly.entity_id
_entity_poly.type
_entity_poly.pdbx_seq_one_letter_code
_entity_poly.pdbx_strand_id
1 'polypeptide(L)'
;MNKLALAISALLVSGGVMANPGDDNSAWVNLQYSDDNDVDIVQVSYGNYADNRARVNMHYSDDNDVDIYQRGTKNKARVNIHGSDHNDVDIYQRGARNVSDNTISYGANHNYIDVDQYGYDNLSNIYIKSGDRNDVDVDQDGAHNESYVSLLSENVDHNYIDIDQDGHESKTTVIMNTGGGSGYTNGNDVDVTQNTNDLAWVNLYNSSYNDINISQY
;
A
#
# COMPACT_ATOMS: atom_id res chain seq x y z
N MET A 1 -15.24 -7.78 -24.16
CA MET A 1 -15.01 -8.64 -25.35
C MET A 1 -13.60 -9.13 -25.20
N ASN A 2 -13.34 -10.44 -25.12
CA ASN A 2 -12.04 -10.95 -24.68
C ASN A 2 -10.86 -10.28 -25.40
N LYS A 3 -10.19 -9.38 -24.68
CA LYS A 3 -8.84 -8.94 -24.95
C LYS A 3 -8.06 -9.15 -23.67
N LEU A 4 -6.87 -9.72 -23.85
CA LEU A 4 -6.02 -10.16 -22.78
C LEU A 4 -4.67 -9.48 -23.02
N ALA A 5 -4.56 -8.19 -22.72
CA ALA A 5 -3.27 -7.66 -22.31
C ALA A 5 -3.07 -8.15 -20.87
N LEU A 6 -2.16 -9.10 -20.71
CA LEU A 6 -1.79 -9.65 -19.42
C LEU A 6 -0.27 -9.71 -19.36
N ALA A 7 0.31 -8.67 -18.78
CA ALA A 7 1.63 -8.77 -18.22
C ALA A 7 1.47 -9.19 -16.75
N ILE A 8 2.12 -10.31 -16.42
CA ILE A 8 2.45 -10.68 -15.05
C ILE A 8 3.91 -11.13 -15.14
N SER A 9 4.81 -10.33 -14.61
CA SER A 9 6.19 -10.75 -14.38
C SER A 9 6.41 -11.06 -12.89
N ALA A 10 7.26 -12.06 -12.66
CA ALA A 10 7.59 -12.54 -11.33
C ALA A 10 9.05 -12.98 -11.31
N LEU A 11 9.94 -12.09 -10.87
CA LEU A 11 11.37 -12.37 -10.77
C LEU A 11 11.72 -12.85 -9.35
N LEU A 12 11.76 -14.18 -9.17
CA LEU A 12 11.99 -14.83 -7.89
C LEU A 12 13.46 -15.27 -7.74
N VAL A 13 14.23 -14.56 -6.91
CA VAL A 13 15.65 -14.84 -6.67
C VAL A 13 15.89 -15.14 -5.19
N SER A 14 15.96 -16.43 -4.83
CA SER A 14 16.43 -16.91 -3.52
C SER A 14 17.89 -17.41 -3.62
N GLY A 15 18.71 -17.06 -2.62
CA GLY A 15 20.17 -17.29 -2.65
C GLY A 15 20.68 -18.15 -1.49
N GLY A 16 20.32 -19.44 -1.44
CA GLY A 16 20.72 -20.38 -0.38
C GLY A 16 21.18 -21.75 -0.90
N VAL A 17 22.22 -22.33 -0.27
CA VAL A 17 22.76 -23.67 -0.64
C VAL A 17 22.00 -24.81 0.06
N MET A 18 21.15 -24.50 1.03
CA MET A 18 20.22 -25.44 1.66
C MET A 18 18.84 -24.79 1.82
N ALA A 19 18.04 -24.78 0.75
CA ALA A 19 16.64 -24.37 0.83
C ALA A 19 15.84 -25.41 1.62
N ASN A 20 15.26 -25.03 2.76
CA ASN A 20 14.15 -25.78 3.33
C ASN A 20 12.83 -25.38 2.63
N PRO A 21 11.83 -26.27 2.54
CA PRO A 21 10.50 -25.89 2.09
C PRO A 21 9.91 -24.79 3.01
N GLY A 22 9.82 -23.56 2.49
CA GLY A 22 9.42 -22.37 3.24
C GLY A 22 10.51 -21.29 3.41
N ASP A 23 11.72 -21.52 2.88
CA ASP A 23 12.81 -20.53 2.82
C ASP A 23 12.95 -19.91 1.41
N ASP A 24 11.89 -19.92 0.58
CA ASP A 24 11.86 -19.42 -0.79
C ASP A 24 10.82 -18.31 -1.00
N ASN A 25 11.13 -17.38 -1.92
CA ASN A 25 10.27 -16.27 -2.30
C ASN A 25 8.99 -16.77 -2.98
N SER A 26 7.87 -16.11 -2.73
CA SER A 26 6.56 -16.49 -3.27
C SER A 26 5.74 -15.30 -3.77
N ALA A 27 5.28 -15.40 -5.01
CA ALA A 27 4.32 -14.49 -5.64
C ALA A 27 3.03 -15.25 -5.95
N TRP A 28 1.88 -14.59 -5.78
CA TRP A 28 0.58 -15.12 -6.17
C TRP A 28 -0.29 -13.98 -6.71
N VAL A 29 -0.78 -14.13 -7.93
CA VAL A 29 -1.64 -13.15 -8.61
C VAL A 29 -2.93 -13.86 -9.02
N ASN A 30 -4.06 -13.21 -8.79
CA ASN A 30 -5.39 -13.71 -9.15
C ASN A 30 -6.26 -12.57 -9.67
N LEU A 31 -6.42 -12.52 -10.99
CA LEU A 31 -7.30 -11.60 -11.69
C LEU A 31 -8.57 -12.35 -12.11
N GLN A 32 -9.75 -11.79 -11.87
CA GLN A 32 -11.03 -12.47 -12.12
C GLN A 32 -12.10 -11.50 -12.61
N TYR A 33 -12.47 -11.60 -13.89
CA TYR A 33 -13.29 -10.57 -14.56
C TYR A 33 -12.61 -9.20 -14.48
N SER A 34 -11.35 -9.19 -14.92
CA SER A 34 -10.41 -8.07 -14.89
C SER A 34 -9.65 -8.11 -16.21
N ASP A 35 -9.92 -7.14 -17.09
CA ASP A 35 -9.29 -6.99 -18.41
C ASP A 35 -8.19 -5.91 -18.34
N ASP A 36 -7.13 -6.04 -19.16
CA ASP A 36 -6.05 -5.05 -19.38
C ASP A 36 -5.38 -4.44 -18.11
N ASN A 37 -5.14 -5.24 -17.04
CA ASN A 37 -4.36 -4.86 -15.85
C ASN A 37 -2.89 -5.36 -15.97
N ASP A 38 -1.93 -4.64 -15.37
CA ASP A 38 -0.51 -5.03 -15.26
C ASP A 38 -0.09 -5.33 -13.80
N VAL A 39 0.95 -6.15 -13.61
CA VAL A 39 1.51 -6.56 -12.31
C VAL A 39 2.97 -7.04 -12.46
N ASP A 40 3.98 -6.28 -12.02
CA ASP A 40 5.35 -6.81 -11.80
C ASP A 40 5.62 -7.15 -10.33
N ILE A 41 6.38 -8.24 -10.10
CA ILE A 41 6.74 -8.72 -8.78
C ILE A 41 8.22 -9.15 -8.76
N VAL A 42 9.07 -8.32 -8.17
CA VAL A 42 10.51 -8.55 -8.09
C VAL A 42 10.94 -8.88 -6.66
N GLN A 43 11.23 -10.15 -6.39
CA GLN A 43 11.60 -10.63 -5.05
C GLN A 43 13.05 -11.12 -5.01
N VAL A 44 13.93 -10.38 -4.32
CA VAL A 44 15.38 -10.62 -4.27
C VAL A 44 15.85 -10.87 -2.83
N SER A 45 16.27 -12.10 -2.53
CA SER A 45 16.53 -12.55 -1.17
C SER A 45 17.85 -13.32 -1.03
N TYR A 46 18.59 -13.03 0.04
CA TYR A 46 19.96 -13.50 0.23
C TYR A 46 20.10 -14.40 1.47
N GLY A 47 20.70 -15.57 1.31
CA GLY A 47 20.94 -16.53 2.39
C GLY A 47 19.77 -17.48 2.65
N ASN A 48 19.80 -18.14 3.81
CA ASN A 48 18.71 -19.01 4.27
C ASN A 48 17.56 -18.15 4.83
N TYR A 49 16.34 -18.69 4.89
CA TYR A 49 15.12 -17.98 5.32
C TYR A 49 14.63 -16.87 4.36
N ALA A 50 14.90 -17.03 3.06
CA ALA A 50 14.56 -16.12 1.96
C ALA A 50 13.06 -16.18 1.59
N ASP A 51 12.19 -15.79 2.52
CA ASP A 51 10.73 -16.00 2.48
C ASP A 51 9.92 -14.71 2.19
N ASN A 52 10.30 -13.93 1.16
CA ASN A 52 9.50 -12.75 0.76
C ASN A 52 8.18 -13.20 0.10
N ARG A 53 7.09 -12.45 0.33
CA ARG A 53 5.75 -12.82 -0.14
C ARG A 53 5.00 -11.64 -0.77
N ALA A 54 4.46 -11.86 -1.96
CA ALA A 54 3.62 -10.91 -2.67
C ALA A 54 2.28 -11.57 -3.03
N ARG A 55 1.18 -10.87 -2.80
CA ARG A 55 -0.17 -11.35 -3.13
C ARG A 55 -1.02 -10.24 -3.74
N VAL A 56 -1.37 -10.38 -5.02
CA VAL A 56 -2.28 -9.49 -5.73
C VAL A 56 -3.60 -10.19 -6.00
N ASN A 57 -4.71 -9.53 -5.67
CA ASN A 57 -6.07 -9.96 -6.00
C ASN A 57 -6.74 -8.83 -6.77
N MET A 58 -7.31 -9.10 -7.95
CA MET A 58 -8.19 -8.17 -8.67
C MET A 58 -9.47 -8.90 -9.07
N HIS A 59 -10.64 -8.26 -8.91
CA HIS A 59 -11.92 -8.88 -9.19
C HIS A 59 -13.01 -7.87 -9.53
N TYR A 60 -13.52 -7.88 -10.77
CA TYR A 60 -14.30 -6.78 -11.38
C TYR A 60 -13.50 -5.47 -11.34
N SER A 61 -12.32 -5.48 -11.96
CA SER A 61 -11.33 -4.40 -11.83
C SER A 61 -10.48 -4.33 -13.09
N ASP A 62 -10.56 -3.23 -13.84
CA ASP A 62 -9.95 -3.05 -15.16
C ASP A 62 -8.91 -1.90 -15.16
N ASP A 63 -7.91 -1.99 -16.03
CA ASP A 63 -6.85 -0.97 -16.23
C ASP A 63 -6.05 -0.58 -14.95
N ASN A 64 -5.90 -1.46 -13.94
CA ASN A 64 -5.08 -1.17 -12.75
C ASN A 64 -3.61 -1.65 -12.94
N ASP A 65 -2.68 -0.97 -12.27
CA ASP A 65 -1.25 -1.32 -12.21
C ASP A 65 -0.82 -1.64 -10.76
N VAL A 66 0.15 -2.54 -10.57
CA VAL A 66 0.63 -2.99 -9.25
C VAL A 66 2.08 -3.48 -9.32
N ASP A 67 3.03 -2.63 -8.94
CA ASP A 67 4.46 -2.96 -8.88
C ASP A 67 4.92 -3.30 -7.45
N ILE A 68 5.52 -4.48 -7.27
CA ILE A 68 5.95 -4.99 -5.96
C ILE A 68 7.44 -5.35 -5.97
N TYR A 69 8.27 -4.50 -5.36
CA TYR A 69 9.71 -4.76 -5.18
C TYR A 69 10.04 -5.16 -3.74
N GLN A 70 10.56 -6.37 -3.53
CA GLN A 70 10.90 -6.89 -2.19
C GLN A 70 12.34 -7.40 -2.12
N ARG A 71 13.21 -6.67 -1.42
CA ARG A 71 14.62 -7.03 -1.23
C ARG A 71 14.95 -7.32 0.22
N GLY A 72 15.35 -8.56 0.51
CA GLY A 72 15.83 -8.97 1.83
C GLY A 72 15.25 -10.31 2.30
N THR A 73 14.50 -10.33 3.41
CA THR A 73 13.91 -11.58 3.94
C THR A 73 12.59 -11.35 4.69
N LYS A 74 11.56 -12.15 4.38
CA LYS A 74 10.26 -12.18 5.09
C LYS A 74 9.39 -10.94 4.92
N ASN A 75 9.72 -10.07 3.96
CA ASN A 75 8.90 -8.92 3.57
C ASN A 75 7.59 -9.41 2.94
N LYS A 76 6.50 -8.67 3.14
CA LYS A 76 5.15 -9.06 2.73
C LYS A 76 4.40 -7.90 2.11
N ALA A 77 3.88 -8.10 0.91
CA ALA A 77 3.03 -7.18 0.20
C ALA A 77 1.70 -7.89 -0.11
N ARG A 78 0.60 -7.22 0.18
CA ARG A 78 -0.74 -7.64 -0.26
C ARG A 78 -1.43 -6.45 -0.94
N VAL A 79 -2.00 -6.72 -2.10
CA VAL A 79 -2.90 -5.79 -2.81
C VAL A 79 -4.21 -6.52 -3.08
N ASN A 80 -5.32 -5.87 -2.80
CA ASN A 80 -6.66 -6.35 -3.16
C ASN A 80 -7.47 -5.21 -3.80
N ILE A 81 -7.75 -5.30 -5.10
CA ILE A 81 -8.61 -4.34 -5.83
C ILE A 81 -9.92 -5.05 -6.17
N HIS A 82 -11.08 -4.42 -5.92
CA HIS A 82 -12.38 -5.05 -6.19
C HIS A 82 -13.48 -4.06 -6.57
N GLY A 83 -13.99 -4.16 -7.80
CA GLY A 83 -15.04 -3.26 -8.30
C GLY A 83 -14.49 -1.86 -8.51
N SER A 84 -13.28 -1.72 -9.05
CA SER A 84 -12.42 -0.53 -8.92
C SER A 84 -11.34 -0.54 -9.99
N ASP A 85 -11.22 0.56 -10.73
CA ASP A 85 -10.52 0.62 -12.02
C ASP A 85 -9.48 1.75 -12.06
N HIS A 86 -8.48 1.67 -12.95
CA HIS A 86 -7.45 2.71 -13.16
C HIS A 86 -6.62 3.05 -11.91
N ASN A 87 -6.55 2.19 -10.89
CA ASN A 87 -5.74 2.44 -9.68
C ASN A 87 -4.31 1.92 -9.86
N ASP A 88 -3.39 2.51 -9.11
CA ASP A 88 -1.96 2.28 -9.21
C ASP A 88 -1.40 2.08 -7.78
N VAL A 89 -0.56 1.06 -7.58
CA VAL A 89 -0.12 0.61 -6.25
C VAL A 89 1.33 0.13 -6.28
N ASP A 90 2.25 1.05 -5.99
CA ASP A 90 3.65 0.79 -5.72
C ASP A 90 3.85 0.22 -4.30
N ILE A 91 4.71 -0.80 -4.15
CA ILE A 91 5.17 -1.31 -2.85
C ILE A 91 6.66 -1.67 -2.93
N TYR A 92 7.52 -0.86 -2.32
CA TYR A 92 8.96 -1.11 -2.21
C TYR A 92 9.35 -1.49 -0.77
N GLN A 93 10.01 -2.64 -0.59
CA GLN A 93 10.37 -3.15 0.74
C GLN A 93 11.82 -3.64 0.77
N ARG A 94 12.74 -2.85 1.35
CA ARG A 94 14.17 -3.19 1.50
C ARG A 94 14.54 -3.37 2.97
N GLY A 95 14.61 -4.64 3.39
CA GLY A 95 14.80 -4.93 4.81
C GLY A 95 14.42 -6.35 5.20
N ALA A 96 13.88 -6.52 6.40
CA ALA A 96 13.35 -7.80 6.85
C ALA A 96 12.05 -7.65 7.63
N ARG A 97 11.05 -8.47 7.25
CA ARG A 97 9.69 -8.54 7.83
C ARG A 97 8.78 -7.34 7.61
N ASN A 98 9.17 -6.38 6.78
CA ASN A 98 8.33 -5.22 6.46
C ASN A 98 7.01 -5.69 5.82
N VAL A 99 5.88 -5.08 6.17
CA VAL A 99 4.53 -5.49 5.76
C VAL A 99 3.76 -4.31 5.18
N SER A 100 3.20 -4.51 3.99
CA SER A 100 2.21 -3.63 3.36
C SER A 100 0.98 -4.47 3.01
N ASP A 101 -0.21 -3.95 3.32
CA ASP A 101 -1.51 -4.59 3.00
C ASP A 101 -2.50 -3.52 2.54
N ASN A 102 -2.58 -3.34 1.23
CA ASN A 102 -3.32 -2.28 0.55
C ASN A 102 -4.61 -2.86 -0.06
N THR A 103 -5.73 -2.15 0.09
CA THR A 103 -7.03 -2.61 -0.43
C THR A 103 -7.88 -1.45 -0.95
N ILE A 104 -8.26 -1.52 -2.22
CA ILE A 104 -9.07 -0.53 -2.94
C ILE A 104 -10.39 -1.19 -3.36
N SER A 105 -11.54 -0.55 -3.11
CA SER A 105 -12.82 -1.25 -3.27
C SER A 105 -14.05 -0.37 -3.50
N TYR A 106 -15.11 -0.98 -4.06
CA TYR A 106 -16.47 -0.40 -4.17
C TYR A 106 -16.54 0.90 -5.01
N GLY A 107 -15.94 0.89 -6.19
CA GLY A 107 -15.96 2.01 -7.14
C GLY A 107 -14.97 3.12 -6.78
N ALA A 108 -13.86 2.79 -6.13
CA ALA A 108 -12.74 3.70 -5.93
C ALA A 108 -11.79 3.60 -7.13
N ASN A 109 -11.60 4.68 -7.88
CA ASN A 109 -10.88 4.64 -9.15
C ASN A 109 -9.78 5.72 -9.21
N HIS A 110 -8.77 5.50 -10.05
CA HIS A 110 -7.67 6.47 -10.25
C HIS A 110 -6.89 6.81 -8.97
N ASN A 111 -6.93 5.98 -7.93
CA ASN A 111 -6.16 6.20 -6.71
C ASN A 111 -4.71 5.73 -6.90
N TYR A 112 -3.76 6.48 -6.35
CA TYR A 112 -2.35 6.12 -6.24
C TYR A 112 -2.05 5.72 -4.79
N ILE A 113 -1.19 4.73 -4.62
CA ILE A 113 -0.64 4.32 -3.33
C ILE A 113 0.84 3.98 -3.54
N ASP A 114 1.74 4.69 -2.85
CA ASP A 114 3.13 4.25 -2.68
C ASP A 114 3.35 3.82 -1.22
N VAL A 115 4.24 2.86 -1.01
CA VAL A 115 4.62 2.35 0.30
C VAL A 115 6.09 1.93 0.24
N ASP A 116 6.98 2.83 0.65
CA ASP A 116 8.41 2.58 0.75
C ASP A 116 8.78 2.18 2.19
N GLN A 117 9.41 1.02 2.37
CA GLN A 117 9.69 0.47 3.70
C GLN A 117 11.12 -0.02 3.81
N TYR A 118 11.91 0.72 4.59
CA TYR A 118 13.31 0.48 4.86
C TYR A 118 13.55 -0.05 6.28
N GLY A 119 14.36 -1.11 6.42
CA GLY A 119 14.79 -1.60 7.73
C GLY A 119 14.08 -2.87 8.23
N TYR A 120 13.35 -2.83 9.34
CA TYR A 120 12.89 -4.05 10.03
C TYR A 120 11.50 -3.99 10.70
N ASP A 121 10.63 -4.92 10.32
CA ASP A 121 9.33 -5.18 10.98
C ASP A 121 8.38 -3.95 10.97
N ASN A 122 8.56 -3.06 9.98
CA ASN A 122 7.67 -1.90 9.71
C ASN A 122 6.35 -2.37 9.07
N LEU A 123 5.27 -1.63 9.30
CA LEU A 123 3.90 -1.99 8.92
C LEU A 123 3.14 -0.80 8.34
N SER A 124 2.56 -0.98 7.15
CA SER A 124 1.58 -0.10 6.53
C SER A 124 0.30 -0.88 6.20
N ASN A 125 -0.85 -0.24 6.37
CA ASN A 125 -2.15 -0.80 5.98
C ASN A 125 -3.08 0.30 5.47
N ILE A 126 -3.44 0.23 4.18
CA ILE A 126 -4.17 1.28 3.47
C ILE A 126 -5.49 0.73 2.94
N TYR A 127 -6.61 1.39 3.27
CA TYR A 127 -7.95 1.00 2.85
C TYR A 127 -8.71 2.15 2.18
N ILE A 128 -8.94 2.05 0.87
CA ILE A 128 -9.71 3.02 0.08
C ILE A 128 -11.06 2.40 -0.33
N LYS A 129 -12.14 3.16 -0.12
CA LYS A 129 -13.51 2.73 -0.42
C LYS A 129 -14.33 3.83 -1.08
N SER A 130 -14.74 3.58 -2.33
CA SER A 130 -15.62 4.43 -3.14
C SER A 130 -15.14 5.85 -3.44
N GLY A 131 -13.97 6.28 -2.94
CA GLY A 131 -13.36 7.58 -3.26
C GLY A 131 -12.43 7.49 -4.47
N ASP A 132 -12.41 8.52 -5.31
CA ASP A 132 -11.59 8.60 -6.52
C ASP A 132 -10.33 9.46 -6.34
N ARG A 133 -9.22 9.15 -7.03
CA ARG A 133 -8.02 10.01 -7.08
C ARG A 133 -7.43 10.41 -5.72
N ASN A 134 -7.52 9.55 -4.71
CA ASN A 134 -6.71 9.71 -3.52
C ASN A 134 -5.29 9.25 -3.80
N ASP A 135 -4.36 9.86 -3.10
CA ASP A 135 -2.92 9.73 -3.23
C ASP A 135 -2.39 9.52 -1.80
N VAL A 136 -1.66 8.42 -1.58
CA VAL A 136 -1.23 7.98 -0.25
C VAL A 136 0.20 7.49 -0.34
N ASP A 137 1.13 8.29 0.17
CA ASP A 137 2.55 7.99 0.31
C ASP A 137 2.84 7.61 1.78
N VAL A 138 3.80 6.69 1.97
CA VAL A 138 4.20 6.14 3.27
C VAL A 138 5.67 5.71 3.19
N ASP A 139 6.61 6.53 3.68
CA ASP A 139 8.00 6.12 3.93
C ASP A 139 8.18 5.70 5.41
N GLN A 140 8.86 4.59 5.61
CA GLN A 140 9.20 4.06 6.93
C GLN A 140 10.64 3.54 6.92
N ASP A 141 11.64 4.36 7.27
CA ASP A 141 13.01 3.90 7.56
C ASP A 141 13.25 3.67 9.06
N GLY A 142 13.72 2.46 9.37
CA GLY A 142 14.16 2.08 10.70
C GLY A 142 13.56 0.77 11.19
N ALA A 143 12.72 0.80 12.24
CA ALA A 143 12.16 -0.43 12.80
C ALA A 143 10.89 -0.27 13.67
N HIS A 144 9.93 -1.17 13.49
CA HIS A 144 8.65 -1.20 14.22
C HIS A 144 7.78 0.05 14.03
N ASN A 145 7.93 0.76 12.92
CA ASN A 145 7.09 1.90 12.57
C ASN A 145 5.75 1.37 12.01
N GLU A 146 4.63 1.95 12.44
CA GLU A 146 3.27 1.49 12.12
C GLU A 146 2.42 2.64 11.57
N SER A 147 1.85 2.46 10.38
CA SER A 147 0.89 3.37 9.76
C SER A 147 -0.42 2.65 9.41
N TYR A 148 -1.52 3.40 9.48
CA TYR A 148 -2.86 2.93 9.09
C TYR A 148 -3.61 4.06 8.40
N VAL A 149 -4.14 3.82 7.20
CA VAL A 149 -4.86 4.82 6.39
C VAL A 149 -6.22 4.29 5.97
N SER A 150 -7.29 5.09 6.09
CA SER A 150 -8.65 4.68 5.70
C SER A 150 -9.49 5.81 5.10
N LEU A 151 -9.81 5.73 3.80
CA LEU A 151 -10.56 6.74 3.05
C LEU A 151 -11.89 6.19 2.53
N LEU A 152 -13.01 6.80 2.90
CA LEU A 152 -14.33 6.18 2.85
C LEU A 152 -15.44 7.09 2.29
N SER A 153 -16.14 6.62 1.24
CA SER A 153 -17.31 7.22 0.56
C SER A 153 -16.99 8.05 -0.69
N GLU A 154 -17.96 8.10 -1.61
CA GLU A 154 -18.01 8.77 -2.94
C GLU A 154 -17.85 10.31 -2.95
N ASN A 155 -17.29 10.88 -1.88
CA ASN A 155 -16.99 12.30 -1.73
C ASN A 155 -15.58 12.52 -1.16
N VAL A 156 -14.88 11.45 -0.78
CA VAL A 156 -13.51 11.44 -0.24
C VAL A 156 -12.58 11.14 -1.42
N ASP A 157 -12.49 12.13 -2.30
CA ASP A 157 -11.71 12.07 -3.54
C ASP A 157 -10.50 13.03 -3.43
N HIS A 158 -9.53 12.98 -4.35
CA HIS A 158 -8.46 14.00 -4.49
C HIS A 158 -7.74 14.37 -3.17
N ASN A 159 -7.56 13.45 -2.21
CA ASN A 159 -6.81 13.73 -0.98
C ASN A 159 -5.37 13.22 -1.13
N TYR A 160 -4.41 13.97 -0.60
CA TYR A 160 -3.02 13.59 -0.46
C TYR A 160 -2.74 13.26 1.02
N ILE A 161 -1.95 12.23 1.26
CA ILE A 161 -1.48 11.81 2.59
C ILE A 161 -0.02 11.43 2.45
N ASP A 162 0.85 12.06 3.25
CA ASP A 162 2.28 11.76 3.36
C ASP A 162 2.56 11.32 4.80
N ILE A 163 3.17 10.15 4.98
CA ILE A 163 3.53 9.60 6.29
C ILE A 163 5.01 9.21 6.27
N ASP A 164 5.85 10.13 6.74
CA ASP A 164 7.28 9.95 7.00
C ASP A 164 7.50 9.46 8.45
N GLN A 165 7.91 8.21 8.63
CA GLN A 165 8.22 7.64 9.94
C GLN A 165 9.69 7.22 10.03
N ASP A 166 10.51 8.12 10.57
CA ASP A 166 11.95 7.97 10.74
C ASP A 166 12.29 7.38 12.12
N GLY A 167 13.16 6.38 12.16
CA GLY A 167 13.62 5.75 13.42
C GLY A 167 12.77 4.58 13.91
N HIS A 168 12.30 4.59 15.16
CA HIS A 168 11.72 3.39 15.79
C HIS A 168 10.43 3.60 16.59
N GLU A 169 9.53 2.61 16.54
CA GLU A 169 8.26 2.55 17.29
C GLU A 169 7.29 3.73 17.02
N SER A 170 7.46 4.43 15.89
CA SER A 170 6.63 5.56 15.45
C SER A 170 5.25 5.09 14.98
N LYS A 171 4.15 5.76 15.36
CA LYS A 171 2.78 5.30 15.09
C LYS A 171 1.83 6.39 14.55
N THR A 172 1.18 6.09 13.43
CA THR A 172 0.26 6.99 12.73
C THR A 172 -1.07 6.30 12.40
N THR A 173 -2.17 7.05 12.46
CA THR A 173 -3.51 6.60 12.05
C THR A 173 -4.23 7.75 11.35
N VAL A 174 -4.55 7.61 10.06
CA VAL A 174 -5.26 8.61 9.26
C VAL A 174 -6.59 8.02 8.76
N ILE A 175 -7.70 8.74 8.96
CA ILE A 175 -9.04 8.32 8.53
C ILE A 175 -9.80 9.51 7.94
N MET A 176 -10.47 9.35 6.78
CA MET A 176 -11.43 10.35 6.27
C MET A 176 -12.73 9.72 5.75
N ASN A 177 -13.89 10.30 6.08
CA ASN A 177 -15.21 9.67 5.90
C ASN A 177 -16.37 10.69 5.93
N THR A 178 -17.36 10.60 5.04
CA THR A 178 -18.49 11.58 4.95
C THR A 178 -19.89 10.98 5.09
N GLY A 179 -20.02 9.75 5.61
CA GLY A 179 -21.26 8.96 5.57
C GLY A 179 -22.51 9.55 6.28
N GLY A 180 -23.20 10.51 5.66
CA GLY A 180 -24.52 10.97 6.09
C GLY A 180 -25.11 12.24 5.44
N GLY A 181 -24.35 13.04 4.68
CA GLY A 181 -24.83 14.33 4.13
C GLY A 181 -24.17 14.74 2.81
N SER A 182 -24.68 15.79 2.17
CA SER A 182 -24.27 16.19 0.82
C SER A 182 -22.95 16.98 0.77
N GLY A 183 -21.83 16.26 0.75
CA GLY A 183 -20.48 16.77 0.50
C GLY A 183 -19.76 17.35 1.73
N TYR A 184 -18.42 17.37 1.79
CA TYR A 184 -17.36 16.90 0.86
C TYR A 184 -16.14 16.40 1.72
N THR A 185 -14.87 16.24 1.32
CA THR A 185 -14.02 16.59 0.16
C THR A 185 -12.84 15.59 0.02
N ASN A 186 -11.93 15.62 -0.98
CA ASN A 186 -11.45 16.63 -1.96
C ASN A 186 -10.37 17.65 -1.45
N GLY A 187 -9.10 17.38 -1.74
CA GLY A 187 -8.00 18.32 -1.56
C GLY A 187 -7.54 18.51 -0.12
N ASN A 188 -7.71 17.51 0.75
CA ASN A 188 -7.01 17.48 2.03
C ASN A 188 -5.58 16.99 1.81
N ASP A 189 -4.66 17.55 2.57
CA ASP A 189 -3.21 17.41 2.51
C ASP A 189 -2.76 17.13 3.95
N VAL A 190 -2.13 15.98 4.19
CA VAL A 190 -1.90 15.43 5.53
C VAL A 190 -0.48 14.89 5.63
N ASP A 191 0.47 15.77 5.98
CA ASP A 191 1.84 15.38 6.33
C ASP A 191 1.88 14.85 7.77
N VAL A 192 2.49 13.69 8.00
CA VAL A 192 2.80 13.18 9.34
C VAL A 192 4.25 12.73 9.41
N THR A 193 5.14 13.64 9.80
CA THR A 193 6.57 13.37 10.06
C THR A 193 6.79 12.97 11.51
N GLN A 194 7.35 11.79 11.75
CA GLN A 194 7.57 11.25 13.10
C GLN A 194 9.00 10.80 13.35
N ASN A 195 9.42 10.93 14.61
CA ASN A 195 10.67 10.37 15.13
C ASN A 195 10.36 9.27 16.17
N THR A 196 11.41 8.83 16.87
CA THR A 196 11.40 7.57 17.63
C THR A 196 10.47 7.61 18.87
N ASN A 197 9.48 6.71 18.89
CA ASN A 197 8.37 6.56 19.86
C ASN A 197 7.22 7.59 19.73
N ASP A 198 7.07 8.25 18.58
CA ASP A 198 5.97 9.20 18.37
C ASP A 198 4.60 8.56 18.09
N LEU A 199 3.54 9.32 18.35
CA LEU A 199 2.15 8.92 18.12
C LEU A 199 1.32 10.07 17.55
N ALA A 200 0.71 9.85 16.38
CA ALA A 200 -0.15 10.78 15.65
C ALA A 200 -1.51 10.15 15.33
N TRP A 201 -2.56 10.98 15.25
CA TRP A 201 -3.90 10.54 14.88
C TRP A 201 -4.64 11.64 14.12
N VAL A 202 -5.03 11.36 12.87
CA VAL A 202 -5.81 12.24 11.98
C VAL A 202 -7.16 11.61 11.65
N ASN A 203 -8.22 12.42 11.62
CA ASN A 203 -9.61 11.99 11.46
C ASN A 203 -10.44 13.14 10.85
N LEU A 204 -10.87 13.04 9.58
CA LEU A 204 -11.61 14.12 8.89
C LEU A 204 -12.97 13.69 8.36
N TYR A 205 -14.02 14.42 8.73
CA TYR A 205 -15.41 14.14 8.35
C TYR A 205 -16.09 15.42 7.85
N ASN A 206 -16.75 15.35 6.69
CA ASN A 206 -17.32 16.51 5.96
C ASN A 206 -16.27 17.63 5.75
N SER A 207 -15.13 17.25 5.18
CA SER A 207 -13.89 18.04 5.10
C SER A 207 -13.92 19.13 4.01
N SER A 208 -12.84 19.94 3.90
CA SER A 208 -12.53 20.85 2.77
C SER A 208 -11.13 21.47 2.87
N TYR A 209 -10.25 21.22 1.89
CA TYR A 209 -8.96 21.93 1.73
C TYR A 209 -8.12 22.08 3.02
N ASN A 210 -7.97 21.02 3.81
CA ASN A 210 -7.16 21.08 5.03
C ASN A 210 -5.72 20.69 4.73
N ASP A 211 -4.79 21.60 5.06
CA ASP A 211 -3.36 21.36 5.24
C ASP A 211 -3.15 21.02 6.73
N ILE A 212 -2.65 19.80 7.01
CA ILE A 212 -2.40 19.29 8.35
C ILE A 212 -1.01 18.67 8.40
N ASN A 213 0.01 19.48 8.70
CA ASN A 213 1.33 18.98 9.05
C ASN A 213 1.42 18.64 10.56
N ILE A 214 1.78 17.40 10.88
CA ILE A 214 2.14 16.94 12.22
C ILE A 214 3.60 16.50 12.19
N SER A 215 4.50 17.35 12.66
CA SER A 215 5.92 17.03 12.80
C SER A 215 6.33 16.81 14.26
N GLN A 216 6.96 15.66 14.54
CA GLN A 216 7.40 15.23 15.87
C GLN A 216 8.90 14.84 15.87
N TYR A 217 9.64 15.26 16.91
CA TYR A 217 11.11 15.24 17.01
C TYR A 217 11.60 15.10 18.46
#